data_AF-A0A2E8DSM7-F1
#
_entry.id   AF-A0A2E8DSM7-F1
#
_cell.length_a   1.000
_cell.length_b   1.000
_cell.length_c   1.000
_cell.angle_alpha   90.00
_cell.angle_beta   90.00
_cell.angle_gamma   90.00
#
_symmetry.space_group_name_H-M   'P 1'
#
loop_
_entity.id
_entity.type
_entity.pdbx_description
1 polymer ?
#
loop_
_entity_poly.entity_id
_entity_poly.type
_entity_poly.pdbx_seq_one_letter_code
_entity_poly.pdbx_strand_id
1 'polypeptide(L)'
;MVRNIYWKLLKEFKRQYRILNLASKLLSVAFTILINGCDFDELETAQTSMELILPTEVEGRNDIDRIRIFIEGEQRDVPVQELKLTSDSGREEFQDINIFIPLDAKYIRVEALGNLGGLLFVGESTVEIENEGISRIRIELDPTTPVLKFNNVPEFVDVGQDFQIEIELKHAKSLFALTLEISYPNVFIEPYGIDLGDFWKNTDDLNSVLLISDYNLTSKSPGRLSLGLTRTTPPDGKIESGKVAIISFHTKQTGIAKIRVLNNPRLAIQKSNGQQIENFDDLTSYLHRAQAELEIR
;
A
#
# COMPACT_ATOMS: atom_id res chain seq x y z
N MET A 1 50.43 -3.34 33.71
CA MET A 1 50.43 -3.79 32.31
C MET A 1 49.14 -3.44 31.53
N VAL A 2 48.03 -3.09 32.18
CA VAL A 2 46.70 -2.87 31.53
C VAL A 2 46.53 -1.47 30.90
N ARG A 3 47.30 -0.46 31.31
CA ARG A 3 47.13 0.93 30.85
C ARG A 3 47.64 1.21 29.42
N ASN A 4 48.42 0.30 28.84
CA ASN A 4 49.09 0.51 27.54
C ASN A 4 48.29 -0.05 26.35
N ILE A 5 47.34 -0.96 26.60
CA ILE A 5 46.47 -1.55 25.57
C ILE A 5 45.31 -0.61 25.23
N TYR A 6 44.74 0.05 26.26
CA TYR A 6 43.63 0.98 26.10
C TYR A 6 44.00 2.20 25.24
N TRP A 7 45.21 2.73 25.40
CA TRP A 7 45.71 3.84 24.56
C TRP A 7 46.00 3.43 23.10
N LYS A 8 46.33 2.16 22.86
CA LYS A 8 46.55 1.62 21.51
C LYS A 8 45.23 1.42 20.79
N LEU A 9 44.23 0.87 21.47
CA LEU A 9 42.87 0.70 20.92
C LEU A 9 42.20 2.04 20.62
N LEU A 10 42.34 3.04 21.51
CA LEU A 10 41.75 4.37 21.28
C LEU A 10 42.39 5.12 20.10
N LYS A 11 43.68 4.86 19.82
CA LYS A 11 44.39 5.44 18.68
C LYS A 11 43.95 4.81 17.36
N GLU A 12 43.71 3.50 17.37
CA GLU A 12 43.25 2.78 16.17
C GLU A 12 41.77 3.03 15.88
N PHE A 13 40.95 3.21 16.91
CA PHE A 13 39.56 3.65 16.76
C PHE A 13 39.48 5.07 16.15
N LYS A 14 40.30 6.03 16.63
CA LYS A 14 40.35 7.38 16.03
C LYS A 14 40.88 7.37 14.59
N ARG A 15 41.74 6.42 14.24
CA ARG A 15 42.28 6.27 12.89
C ARG A 15 41.26 5.66 11.94
N GLN A 16 40.54 4.62 12.35
CA GLN A 16 39.44 4.02 11.59
C GLN A 16 38.27 5.00 11.42
N TYR A 17 37.95 5.80 12.45
CA TYR A 17 36.93 6.85 12.37
C TYR A 17 37.30 7.96 11.39
N ARG A 18 38.60 8.34 11.30
CA ARG A 18 39.07 9.29 10.28
C ARG A 18 39.04 8.71 8.86
N ILE A 19 39.25 7.40 8.70
CA ILE A 19 39.17 6.72 7.41
C ILE A 19 37.71 6.60 6.96
N LEU A 20 36.77 6.26 7.87
CA LEU A 20 35.34 6.28 7.58
C LEU A 20 34.84 7.68 7.21
N ASN A 21 35.34 8.73 7.88
CA ASN A 21 34.93 10.11 7.63
C ASN A 21 35.60 10.75 6.39
N LEU A 22 36.66 10.13 5.86
CA LEU A 22 37.20 10.47 4.53
C LEU A 22 36.51 9.68 3.42
N ALA A 23 36.09 8.44 3.68
CA ALA A 23 35.33 7.62 2.74
C ALA A 23 33.88 8.12 2.56
N SER A 24 33.27 8.71 3.60
CA SER A 24 31.94 9.33 3.53
C SER A 24 31.88 10.63 2.69
N LYS A 25 33.03 11.16 2.25
CA LYS A 25 33.09 12.28 1.30
C LYS A 25 33.11 11.85 -0.17
N LEU A 26 33.20 10.55 -0.46
CA LEU A 26 33.35 10.02 -1.83
C LEU A 26 32.20 9.12 -2.30
N LEU A 27 31.28 8.71 -1.42
CA LEU A 27 30.02 8.09 -1.82
C LEU A 27 28.86 8.68 -1.02
N SER A 28 27.81 9.06 -1.76
CA SER A 28 26.60 9.69 -1.24
C SER A 28 25.78 8.72 -0.36
N VAL A 29 25.11 9.31 0.62
CA VAL A 29 24.12 8.74 1.56
C VAL A 29 24.71 8.02 2.79
N ALA A 30 24.87 8.77 3.88
CA ALA A 30 25.10 8.21 5.22
C ALA A 30 23.80 8.25 6.03
N PHE A 31 23.23 7.06 6.30
CA PHE A 31 22.09 6.88 7.20
C PHE A 31 22.53 7.00 8.66
N THR A 32 21.71 7.67 9.48
CA THR A 32 21.91 7.73 10.95
C THR A 32 20.84 6.88 11.60
N ILE A 33 21.17 5.63 11.95
CA ILE A 33 20.32 4.76 12.77
C ILE A 33 20.51 5.20 14.23
N LEU A 34 19.47 5.75 14.87
CA LEU A 34 19.46 6.08 16.29
C LEU A 34 19.00 4.85 17.08
N ILE A 35 19.93 4.01 17.50
CA ILE A 35 19.68 2.88 18.40
C ILE A 35 19.69 3.42 19.83
N ASN A 36 18.54 3.50 20.48
CA ASN A 36 18.46 3.83 21.91
C ASN A 36 18.79 2.58 22.75
N GLY A 37 20.03 2.56 23.25
CA GLY A 37 20.63 1.77 24.32
C GLY A 37 19.89 0.58 24.94
N CYS A 38 20.33 -0.62 24.58
CA CYS A 38 20.73 -1.71 25.50
C CYS A 38 21.78 -2.57 24.76
N ASP A 39 22.75 -3.16 25.47
CA ASP A 39 23.95 -3.85 24.93
C ASP A 39 23.63 -4.70 23.68
N PHE A 40 24.15 -4.30 22.53
CA PHE A 40 23.93 -4.97 21.24
C PHE A 40 25.03 -6.02 21.08
N ASP A 41 24.74 -7.28 21.42
CA ASP A 41 25.71 -8.37 21.31
C ASP A 41 25.84 -8.82 19.84
N GLU A 42 26.94 -8.46 19.18
CA GLU A 42 27.19 -8.70 17.74
C GLU A 42 27.18 -10.19 17.36
N LEU A 43 27.24 -11.11 18.32
CA LEU A 43 27.25 -12.56 18.09
C LEU A 43 25.86 -13.19 17.89
N GLU A 44 24.77 -12.46 18.21
CA GLU A 44 23.39 -12.99 18.18
C GLU A 44 22.49 -12.29 17.16
N THR A 45 23.06 -11.39 16.34
CA THR A 45 22.33 -10.63 15.34
C THR A 45 22.96 -10.79 13.97
N ALA A 46 22.13 -10.85 12.94
CA ALA A 46 22.56 -10.88 11.56
C ALA A 46 22.04 -9.65 10.81
N GLN A 47 22.87 -9.10 9.93
CA GLN A 47 22.48 -8.03 9.03
C GLN A 47 21.85 -8.64 7.76
N THR A 48 20.68 -8.13 7.37
CA THR A 48 19.98 -8.56 6.17
C THR A 48 19.31 -7.37 5.46
N SER A 49 18.87 -7.60 4.22
CA SER A 49 18.10 -6.64 3.43
C SER A 49 16.62 -7.00 3.46
N MET A 50 15.79 -6.02 3.81
CA MET A 50 14.35 -6.09 3.72
C MET A 50 13.87 -5.28 2.53
N GLU A 51 13.12 -5.89 1.63
CA GLU A 51 12.43 -5.23 0.53
C GLU A 51 11.04 -4.79 1.02
N LEU A 52 10.89 -3.48 1.22
CA LEU A 52 9.62 -2.89 1.63
C LEU A 52 8.84 -2.45 0.38
N ILE A 53 7.68 -3.05 0.12
CA ILE A 53 6.75 -2.61 -0.92
C ILE A 53 5.96 -1.43 -0.35
N LEU A 54 6.17 -0.25 -0.92
CA LEU A 54 5.51 0.96 -0.47
C LEU A 54 4.12 1.08 -1.11
N PRO A 55 3.14 1.69 -0.41
CA PRO A 55 1.87 2.02 -1.03
C PRO A 55 2.09 2.99 -2.20
N THR A 56 1.12 3.03 -3.10
CA THR A 56 1.07 4.00 -4.20
C THR A 56 0.78 5.42 -3.71
N GLU A 57 1.04 6.43 -4.55
CA GLU A 57 0.66 7.82 -4.23
C GLU A 57 -0.85 7.97 -4.02
N VAL A 58 -1.65 7.24 -4.80
CA VAL A 58 -3.12 7.23 -4.70
C VAL A 58 -3.57 6.70 -3.34
N GLU A 59 -2.87 5.69 -2.81
CA GLU A 59 -3.12 5.14 -1.48
C GLU A 59 -2.65 6.07 -0.35
N GLY A 60 -1.78 7.04 -0.65
CA GLY A 60 -1.30 8.02 0.33
C GLY A 60 0.12 7.83 0.80
N ARG A 61 1.00 7.26 -0.04
CA ARG A 61 2.44 7.21 0.21
C ARG A 61 3.04 8.54 0.68
N ASN A 62 2.60 9.64 0.09
CA ASN A 62 3.11 10.98 0.39
C ASN A 62 2.72 11.50 1.79
N ASP A 63 1.80 10.80 2.49
CA ASP A 63 1.41 11.14 3.85
C ASP A 63 2.31 10.46 4.91
N ILE A 64 3.18 9.53 4.51
CA ILE A 64 4.09 8.81 5.42
C ILE A 64 5.28 9.69 5.78
N ASP A 65 5.47 9.96 7.08
CA ASP A 65 6.64 10.67 7.63
C ASP A 65 7.73 9.68 8.08
N ARG A 66 7.32 8.56 8.69
CA ARG A 66 8.22 7.62 9.38
C ARG A 66 7.79 6.18 9.21
N ILE A 67 8.78 5.29 9.31
CA ILE A 67 8.58 3.85 9.41
C ILE A 67 9.13 3.36 10.76
N ARG A 68 8.38 2.49 11.43
CA ARG A 68 8.84 1.73 12.60
C ARG A 68 8.88 0.25 12.25
N ILE A 69 9.96 -0.41 12.62
CA ILE A 69 10.17 -1.84 12.40
C ILE A 69 10.25 -2.50 13.76
N PHE A 70 9.35 -3.44 13.98
CA PHE A 70 9.26 -4.30 15.14
C PHE A 70 9.70 -5.70 14.71
N ILE A 71 10.60 -6.30 15.48
CA ILE A 71 11.12 -7.65 15.21
C ILE A 71 10.97 -8.44 16.50
N GLU A 72 10.22 -9.54 16.41
CA GLU A 72 9.96 -10.44 17.52
C GLU A 72 10.76 -11.73 17.36
N GLY A 73 11.57 -12.06 18.37
CA GLY A 73 12.28 -13.33 18.52
C GLY A 73 11.71 -14.17 19.67
N GLU A 74 12.03 -15.46 19.72
CA GLU A 74 11.52 -16.36 20.79
C GLU A 74 11.98 -15.97 22.20
N GLN A 75 13.16 -15.37 22.34
CA GLN A 75 13.80 -15.19 23.64
C GLN A 75 13.99 -13.72 24.04
N ARG A 76 13.74 -12.78 23.13
CA ARG A 76 14.03 -11.35 23.32
C ARG A 76 13.23 -10.45 22.39
N ASP A 77 12.80 -9.32 22.94
CA ASP A 77 12.29 -8.18 22.16
C ASP A 77 13.47 -7.34 21.66
N VAL A 78 13.52 -7.09 20.36
CA VAL A 78 14.55 -6.22 19.77
C VAL A 78 14.10 -4.77 19.82
N PRO A 79 15.00 -3.80 20.14
CA PRO A 79 14.65 -2.39 20.13
C PRO A 79 14.06 -1.97 18.78
N VAL A 80 12.95 -1.25 18.83
CA VAL A 80 12.26 -0.74 17.65
C VAL A 80 13.22 0.09 16.81
N GLN A 81 13.35 -0.27 15.53
CA GLN A 81 14.14 0.49 14.57
C GLN A 81 13.23 1.54 13.92
N GLU A 82 13.56 2.82 14.08
CA GLU A 82 12.80 3.93 13.49
C GLU A 82 13.58 4.56 12.33
N LEU A 83 12.89 4.73 11.20
CA LEU A 83 13.45 5.26 9.96
C LEU A 83 12.61 6.44 9.50
N LYS A 84 13.29 7.53 9.11
CA LYS A 84 12.63 8.59 8.34
C LYS A 84 12.71 8.25 6.86
N LEU A 85 11.58 8.32 6.18
CA LEU A 85 11.56 8.26 4.73
C LEU A 85 12.07 9.60 4.19
N THR A 86 13.24 9.61 3.58
CA THR A 86 13.70 10.78 2.82
C THR A 86 12.97 10.81 1.48
N SER A 87 12.24 11.89 1.25
CA SER A 87 11.30 12.16 0.16
C SER A 87 11.85 12.13 -1.29
N ASP A 88 13.14 11.83 -1.49
CA ASP A 88 13.77 11.82 -2.81
C ASP A 88 13.63 10.48 -3.57
N SER A 89 13.04 9.44 -2.98
CA SER A 89 12.82 8.13 -3.63
C SER A 89 11.55 8.04 -4.48
N GLY A 90 10.98 9.18 -4.91
CA GLY A 90 9.64 9.34 -5.49
C GLY A 90 9.30 8.58 -6.79
N ARG A 91 10.05 7.53 -7.13
CA ARG A 91 9.78 6.65 -8.28
C ARG A 91 9.92 5.16 -8.00
N GLU A 92 10.51 4.75 -6.88
CA GLU A 92 10.70 3.31 -6.61
C GLU A 92 9.50 2.76 -5.83
N GLU A 93 8.84 1.75 -6.37
CA GLU A 93 7.75 0.98 -5.72
C GLU A 93 8.22 0.21 -4.49
N PHE A 94 9.54 -0.02 -4.40
CA PHE A 94 10.19 -0.79 -3.36
C PHE A 94 11.31 0.02 -2.71
N GLN A 95 11.58 -0.23 -1.43
CA GLN A 95 12.74 0.30 -0.74
C GLN A 95 13.51 -0.84 -0.08
N ASP A 96 14.78 -1.01 -0.46
CA ASP A 96 15.68 -1.93 0.23
C ASP A 96 16.22 -1.27 1.51
N ILE A 97 15.89 -1.86 2.65
CA ILE A 97 16.27 -1.38 3.97
C ILE A 97 17.19 -2.42 4.60
N ASN A 98 18.42 -2.00 4.92
CA ASN A 98 19.33 -2.81 5.72
C ASN A 98 18.86 -2.80 7.18
N ILE A 99 18.54 -3.99 7.71
CA ILE A 99 18.09 -4.18 9.09
C ILE A 99 18.98 -5.18 9.82
N PHE A 100 19.06 -5.03 11.13
CA PHE A 100 19.61 -6.05 12.01
C PHE A 100 18.45 -6.88 12.57
N ILE A 101 18.50 -8.18 12.35
CA ILE A 101 17.53 -9.13 12.93
C ILE A 101 18.26 -10.06 13.91
N PRO A 102 17.65 -10.45 15.03
CA PRO A 102 18.21 -11.46 15.91
C PRO A 102 18.12 -12.84 15.23
N LEU A 103 19.03 -13.75 15.57
CA LEU A 103 19.06 -15.09 14.97
C LEU A 103 17.86 -15.97 15.35
N ASP A 104 17.07 -15.58 16.35
CA ASP A 104 15.83 -16.24 16.76
C ASP A 104 14.57 -15.50 16.27
N ALA A 105 14.71 -14.53 15.35
CA ALA A 105 13.59 -13.78 14.78
C ALA A 105 12.59 -14.72 14.11
N LYS A 106 11.31 -14.52 14.43
CA LYS A 106 10.20 -15.25 13.80
C LYS A 106 9.28 -14.35 13.03
N TYR A 107 9.19 -13.09 13.43
CA TYR A 107 8.16 -12.20 12.94
C TYR A 107 8.65 -10.77 12.86
N ILE A 108 8.28 -10.10 11.78
CA ILE A 108 8.57 -8.70 11.54
C ILE A 108 7.25 -8.00 11.25
N ARG A 109 7.06 -6.87 11.92
CA ARG A 109 5.97 -5.93 11.66
C ARG A 109 6.56 -4.57 11.34
N VAL A 110 6.04 -3.96 10.28
CA VAL A 110 6.43 -2.64 9.82
C VAL A 110 5.21 -1.73 9.90
N GLU A 111 5.37 -0.58 10.53
CA GLU A 111 4.33 0.44 10.67
C GLU A 111 4.77 1.73 9.97
N ALA A 112 3.93 2.23 9.07
CA ALA A 112 4.12 3.52 8.42
C ALA A 112 3.24 4.57 9.11
N LEU A 113 3.87 5.64 9.60
CA LEU A 113 3.25 6.67 10.42
C LEU A 113 3.22 8.01 9.69
N GLY A 114 2.12 8.75 9.85
CA GLY A 114 1.99 10.12 9.38
C GLY A 114 2.73 11.14 10.26
N ASN A 115 2.76 12.39 9.80
CA ASN A 115 3.43 13.52 10.47
C ASN A 115 2.94 13.78 11.92
N LEU A 116 1.69 13.45 12.24
CA LEU A 116 1.10 13.56 13.57
C LEU A 116 1.25 12.27 14.41
N GLY A 117 1.96 11.26 13.89
CA GLY A 117 2.19 9.97 14.55
C GLY A 117 1.04 8.96 14.39
N GLY A 118 0.01 9.28 13.61
CA GLY A 118 -1.06 8.33 13.29
C GLY A 118 -0.57 7.18 12.43
N LEU A 119 -1.00 5.95 12.74
CA LEU A 119 -0.71 4.77 11.92
C LEU A 119 -1.50 4.84 10.62
N LEU A 120 -0.81 4.72 9.49
CA LEU A 120 -1.40 4.79 8.15
C LEU A 120 -1.39 3.43 7.47
N PHE A 121 -0.25 2.74 7.49
CA PHE A 121 -0.07 1.43 6.87
C PHE A 121 0.65 0.46 7.81
N VAL A 122 0.38 -0.83 7.63
CA VAL A 122 1.03 -1.92 8.36
C VAL A 122 1.38 -3.04 7.40
N GLY A 123 2.55 -3.64 7.58
CA GLY A 123 2.99 -4.82 6.85
C GLY A 123 3.60 -5.82 7.79
N GLU A 124 3.37 -7.10 7.55
CA GLU A 124 3.77 -8.17 8.46
C GLU A 124 4.37 -9.33 7.66
N SER A 125 5.40 -9.97 8.19
CA SER A 125 6.06 -11.10 7.54
C SER A 125 6.69 -12.05 8.55
N THR A 126 6.66 -13.35 8.24
CA THR A 126 7.39 -14.37 9.00
C THR A 126 8.83 -14.41 8.55
N VAL A 127 9.74 -14.63 9.49
CA VAL A 127 11.17 -14.75 9.22
C VAL A 127 11.57 -16.21 9.25
N GLU A 128 12.20 -16.66 8.17
CA GLU A 128 12.82 -17.98 8.09
C GLU A 128 14.33 -17.79 7.93
N ILE A 129 15.07 -18.26 8.94
CA ILE A 129 16.53 -18.23 8.95
C ILE A 129 17.01 -19.63 8.59
N GLU A 130 17.60 -19.77 7.41
CA GLU A 130 18.14 -21.04 6.91
C GLU A 130 19.63 -21.17 7.23
N ASN A 131 20.15 -22.41 7.23
CA ASN A 131 21.57 -22.68 7.51
C ASN A 131 22.56 -21.98 6.54
N GLU A 132 22.07 -21.47 5.39
CA GLU A 132 22.87 -20.78 4.37
C GLU A 132 22.73 -19.25 4.40
N GLY A 133 21.88 -18.70 5.28
CA GLY A 133 21.66 -17.25 5.41
C GLY A 133 20.20 -16.88 5.67
N ILE A 134 19.92 -15.58 5.67
CA ILE A 134 18.56 -15.05 5.84
C ILE A 134 17.93 -14.87 4.46
N SER A 135 16.79 -15.51 4.23
CA SER A 135 15.96 -15.31 3.04
C SER A 135 15.61 -13.84 2.86
N ARG A 136 15.52 -13.35 1.61
CA ARG A 136 15.13 -11.95 1.35
C ARG A 136 13.74 -11.71 1.97
N ILE A 137 13.67 -10.81 2.96
CA ILE A 137 12.42 -10.48 3.64
C ILE A 137 11.68 -9.46 2.77
N ARG A 138 10.50 -9.81 2.29
CA ARG A 138 9.63 -8.91 1.54
C ARG A 138 8.40 -8.58 2.37
N ILE A 139 8.11 -7.29 2.54
CA ILE A 139 6.98 -6.82 3.35
C ILE A 139 6.16 -5.83 2.53
N GLU A 140 4.88 -6.13 2.33
CA GLU A 140 3.92 -5.22 1.72
C GLU A 140 3.22 -4.39 2.79
N LEU A 141 3.16 -3.07 2.59
CA LEU A 141 2.43 -2.18 3.48
C LEU A 141 0.98 -2.04 3.03
N ASP A 142 0.08 -2.59 3.82
CA ASP A 142 -1.36 -2.47 3.63
C ASP A 142 -1.94 -1.28 4.41
N PRO A 143 -2.93 -0.57 3.86
CA PRO A 143 -3.56 0.53 4.56
C PRO A 143 -4.31 0.03 5.80
N THR A 144 -4.38 0.88 6.82
CA THR A 144 -5.14 0.62 8.07
C THR A 144 -6.53 1.24 8.08
N THR A 145 -6.88 1.95 7.01
CA THR A 145 -8.20 2.49 6.74
C THR A 145 -8.64 2.06 5.33
N PRO A 146 -9.94 1.99 5.04
CA PRO A 146 -10.39 1.60 3.71
C PRO A 146 -9.89 2.56 2.63
N VAL A 147 -9.39 2.03 1.51
CA VAL A 147 -8.90 2.81 0.36
C VAL A 147 -9.51 2.29 -0.93
N LEU A 148 -10.00 3.20 -1.78
CA LEU A 148 -10.51 2.90 -3.12
C LEU A 148 -9.57 3.49 -4.17
N LYS A 149 -9.20 2.72 -5.19
CA LYS A 149 -8.36 3.21 -6.30
C LYS A 149 -8.73 2.56 -7.63
N PHE A 150 -8.20 3.14 -8.72
CA PHE A 150 -8.23 2.54 -10.04
C PHE A 150 -6.89 1.88 -10.34
N ASN A 151 -6.94 0.65 -10.87
CA ASN A 151 -5.80 -0.10 -11.37
C ASN A 151 -5.94 -0.40 -12.86
N ASN A 152 -4.84 -0.87 -13.44
CA ASN A 152 -4.74 -1.26 -14.86
C ASN A 152 -5.15 -0.13 -15.82
N VAL A 153 -4.89 1.12 -15.42
CA VAL A 153 -5.15 2.29 -16.25
C VAL A 153 -4.00 2.41 -17.25
N PRO A 154 -4.24 2.22 -18.56
CA PRO A 154 -3.19 2.41 -19.56
C PRO A 154 -2.79 3.89 -19.63
N GLU A 155 -1.50 4.17 -19.88
CA GLU A 155 -1.04 5.54 -20.11
C GLU A 155 -1.64 6.14 -21.39
N PHE A 156 -1.78 5.32 -22.44
CA PHE A 156 -2.37 5.71 -23.72
C PHE A 156 -3.14 4.56 -24.38
N VAL A 157 -4.12 4.92 -25.22
CA VAL A 157 -4.94 3.99 -26.04
C VAL A 157 -5.24 4.65 -27.39
N ASP A 158 -5.30 3.89 -28.48
CA ASP A 158 -5.65 4.45 -29.81
C ASP A 158 -7.18 4.52 -29.99
N VAL A 159 -7.68 5.50 -30.76
CA VAL A 159 -9.11 5.61 -31.11
C VAL A 159 -9.62 4.32 -31.76
N GLY A 160 -10.75 3.82 -31.26
CA GLY A 160 -11.38 2.58 -31.70
C GLY A 160 -10.89 1.33 -30.97
N GLN A 161 -9.88 1.44 -30.11
CA GLN A 161 -9.48 0.36 -29.20
C GLN A 161 -10.29 0.39 -27.89
N ASP A 162 -10.39 -0.78 -27.29
CA ASP A 162 -11.00 -0.98 -25.98
C ASP A 162 -9.93 -1.05 -24.89
N PHE A 163 -10.30 -0.61 -23.69
CA PHE A 163 -9.47 -0.77 -22.50
C PHE A 163 -10.35 -1.07 -21.28
N GLN A 164 -9.70 -1.55 -20.21
CA GLN A 164 -10.37 -1.88 -18.96
C GLN A 164 -9.75 -1.11 -17.82
N ILE A 165 -10.58 -0.70 -16.86
CA ILE A 165 -10.12 -0.18 -15.57
C ILE A 165 -10.68 -1.06 -14.47
N GLU A 166 -9.83 -1.39 -13.52
CA GLU A 166 -10.19 -2.15 -12.34
C GLU A 166 -10.43 -1.20 -11.17
N ILE A 167 -11.53 -1.38 -10.46
CA ILE A 167 -11.79 -0.69 -9.20
C ILE A 167 -11.33 -1.62 -8.09
N GLU A 168 -10.35 -1.19 -7.31
CA GLU A 168 -9.83 -1.92 -6.16
C GLU A 168 -10.27 -1.24 -4.87
N LEU A 169 -10.71 -2.04 -3.90
CA LEU A 169 -10.98 -1.62 -2.53
C LEU A 169 -10.07 -2.42 -1.60
N LYS A 170 -9.31 -1.71 -0.77
CA LYS A 170 -8.44 -2.30 0.26
C LYS A 170 -8.96 -2.01 1.67
N HIS A 171 -8.65 -2.90 2.60
CA HIS A 171 -8.93 -2.77 4.05
C HIS A 171 -10.41 -2.51 4.37
N ALA A 172 -11.32 -3.21 3.70
CA ALA A 172 -12.75 -3.10 3.98
C ALA A 172 -13.20 -4.21 4.93
N LYS A 173 -13.66 -3.83 6.13
CA LYS A 173 -14.16 -4.78 7.13
C LYS A 173 -15.66 -4.99 7.00
N SER A 174 -16.08 -6.25 6.86
CA SER A 174 -17.50 -6.64 6.81
C SER A 174 -18.28 -5.93 5.69
N LEU A 175 -17.70 -5.81 4.50
CA LEU A 175 -18.36 -5.15 3.38
C LEU A 175 -19.56 -5.96 2.89
N PHE A 176 -20.75 -5.37 2.98
CA PHE A 176 -21.99 -5.96 2.47
C PHE A 176 -22.49 -5.29 1.20
N ALA A 177 -22.49 -3.96 1.15
CA ALA A 177 -22.93 -3.20 -0.01
C ALA A 177 -22.00 -2.04 -0.35
N LEU A 178 -21.81 -1.80 -1.65
CA LEU A 178 -20.99 -0.75 -2.23
C LEU A 178 -21.78 -0.06 -3.33
N THR A 179 -21.98 1.26 -3.23
CA THR A 179 -22.54 2.07 -4.31
C THR A 179 -21.55 3.15 -4.71
N LEU A 180 -21.35 3.35 -6.02
CA LEU A 180 -20.37 4.25 -6.60
C LEU A 180 -21.01 5.02 -7.77
N GLU A 181 -20.59 6.27 -7.98
CA GLU A 181 -20.87 7.01 -9.21
C GLU A 181 -19.54 7.45 -9.82
N ILE A 182 -19.33 7.15 -11.09
CA ILE A 182 -18.07 7.39 -11.80
C ILE A 182 -18.35 8.40 -12.89
N SER A 183 -17.54 9.46 -12.93
CA SER A 183 -17.58 10.47 -13.98
C SER A 183 -16.52 10.16 -15.03
N TYR A 184 -16.90 10.28 -16.30
CA TYR A 184 -16.03 10.10 -17.45
C TYR A 184 -16.40 11.07 -18.59
N PRO A 185 -15.47 11.43 -19.47
CA PRO A 185 -15.76 12.30 -20.60
C PRO A 185 -16.41 11.50 -21.73
N ASN A 186 -17.74 11.59 -21.84
CA ASN A 186 -18.53 10.85 -22.83
C ASN A 186 -18.22 11.17 -24.29
N VAL A 187 -17.47 12.25 -24.57
CA VAL A 187 -17.00 12.59 -25.92
C VAL A 187 -15.89 11.63 -26.33
N PHE A 188 -15.01 11.28 -25.40
CA PHE A 188 -13.79 10.52 -25.67
C PHE A 188 -13.97 9.02 -25.44
N ILE A 189 -14.77 8.63 -24.44
CA ILE A 189 -14.94 7.22 -24.07
C ILE A 189 -16.39 6.89 -23.71
N GLU A 190 -16.73 5.60 -23.83
CA GLU A 190 -18.04 5.08 -23.47
C GLU A 190 -17.92 3.69 -22.83
N PRO A 191 -18.48 3.48 -21.62
CA PRO A 191 -18.48 2.15 -21.01
C PRO A 191 -19.37 1.21 -21.83
N TYR A 192 -18.93 -0.04 -22.02
CA TYR A 192 -19.68 -1.08 -22.74
C TYR A 192 -19.80 -2.41 -21.99
N GLY A 193 -19.11 -2.56 -20.86
CA GLY A 193 -19.15 -3.79 -20.06
C GLY A 193 -18.73 -3.54 -18.62
N ILE A 194 -19.34 -4.28 -17.70
CA ILE A 194 -18.98 -4.25 -16.28
C ILE A 194 -19.00 -5.69 -15.76
N ASP A 195 -17.87 -6.11 -15.23
CA ASP A 195 -17.70 -7.43 -14.63
C ASP A 195 -17.43 -7.31 -13.13
N LEU A 196 -17.80 -8.35 -12.38
CA LEU A 196 -17.45 -8.47 -10.97
C LEU A 196 -15.96 -8.77 -10.84
N GLY A 197 -15.30 -8.08 -9.91
CA GLY A 197 -13.92 -8.38 -9.55
C GLY A 197 -13.78 -9.54 -8.56
N ASP A 198 -12.55 -9.84 -8.15
CA ASP A 198 -12.22 -10.97 -7.27
C ASP A 198 -12.49 -10.75 -5.78
N PHE A 199 -12.75 -9.52 -5.33
CA PHE A 199 -13.15 -9.19 -3.96
C PHE A 199 -14.34 -10.05 -3.49
N TRP A 200 -15.21 -10.43 -4.42
CA TRP A 200 -16.45 -11.15 -4.15
C TRP A 200 -16.32 -12.67 -4.21
N LYS A 201 -15.16 -13.22 -4.59
CA LYS A 201 -14.98 -14.66 -4.85
C LYS A 201 -14.92 -15.53 -3.58
N ASN A 202 -14.84 -14.93 -2.39
CA ASN A 202 -14.76 -15.63 -1.10
C ASN A 202 -16.11 -16.11 -0.55
N THR A 203 -17.06 -16.38 -1.43
CA THR A 203 -18.37 -16.91 -1.07
C THR A 203 -18.54 -18.22 -1.79
N ASP A 204 -18.79 -19.30 -1.05
CA ASP A 204 -19.00 -20.67 -1.56
C ASP A 204 -20.17 -20.82 -2.54
N ASP A 205 -20.80 -19.71 -2.94
CA ASP A 205 -22.01 -19.65 -3.75
C ASP A 205 -21.78 -18.76 -4.98
N LEU A 206 -22.04 -19.32 -6.18
CA LEU A 206 -21.82 -18.66 -7.47
C LEU A 206 -22.71 -17.42 -7.69
N ASN A 207 -23.72 -17.21 -6.84
CA ASN A 207 -24.70 -16.10 -6.90
C ASN A 207 -24.66 -15.20 -5.65
N SER A 208 -23.49 -15.00 -5.08
CA SER A 208 -23.33 -14.29 -3.81
C SER A 208 -23.42 -12.77 -3.91
N VAL A 209 -23.40 -12.17 -5.11
CA VAL A 209 -23.39 -10.72 -5.31
C VAL A 209 -24.35 -10.29 -6.40
N LEU A 210 -25.17 -9.30 -6.08
CA LEU A 210 -26.01 -8.58 -7.03
C LEU A 210 -25.25 -7.33 -7.51
N LEU A 211 -25.01 -7.26 -8.82
CA LEU A 211 -24.49 -6.09 -9.51
C LEU A 211 -25.63 -5.37 -10.23
N ILE A 212 -25.83 -4.10 -9.89
CA ILE A 212 -26.77 -3.19 -10.55
C ILE A 212 -25.95 -2.06 -11.15
N SER A 213 -26.19 -1.77 -12.43
CA SER A 213 -25.56 -0.65 -13.12
C SER A 213 -26.58 0.09 -13.98
N ASP A 214 -26.44 1.41 -14.06
CA ASP A 214 -27.18 2.22 -15.02
C ASP A 214 -26.67 2.07 -16.47
N TYR A 215 -25.56 1.36 -16.68
CA TYR A 215 -25.05 1.01 -18.02
C TYR A 215 -26.09 0.24 -18.88
N ASN A 216 -26.97 -0.56 -18.30
CA ASN A 216 -27.99 -1.28 -19.08
C ASN A 216 -29.32 -0.53 -19.20
N LEU A 217 -29.43 0.68 -18.61
CA LEU A 217 -30.66 1.45 -18.63
C LEU A 217 -30.76 2.29 -19.90
N THR A 218 -31.99 2.46 -20.39
CA THR A 218 -32.29 3.26 -21.59
C THR A 218 -32.12 4.77 -21.36
N SER A 219 -32.30 5.24 -20.12
CA SER A 219 -32.10 6.63 -19.73
C SER A 219 -30.79 6.81 -18.96
N LYS A 220 -29.67 6.91 -19.67
CA LYS A 220 -28.35 7.16 -19.08
C LYS A 220 -28.09 8.65 -18.93
N SER A 221 -27.47 9.05 -17.82
CA SER A 221 -26.88 10.39 -17.71
C SER A 221 -25.55 10.38 -18.44
N PRO A 222 -25.38 11.13 -19.54
CA PRO A 222 -24.13 11.08 -20.30
C PRO A 222 -22.93 11.47 -19.43
N GLY A 223 -21.85 10.70 -19.51
CA GLY A 223 -20.61 10.96 -18.76
C GLY A 223 -20.68 10.57 -17.29
N ARG A 224 -21.69 9.79 -16.89
CA ARG A 224 -21.83 9.23 -15.55
C ARG A 224 -22.19 7.74 -15.62
N LEU A 225 -21.61 6.97 -14.72
CA LEU A 225 -21.89 5.56 -14.53
C LEU A 225 -22.15 5.29 -13.05
N SER A 226 -23.34 4.79 -12.73
CA SER A 226 -23.72 4.40 -11.37
C SER A 226 -23.58 2.88 -11.23
N LEU A 227 -22.93 2.45 -10.15
CA LEU A 227 -22.73 1.05 -9.79
C LEU A 227 -23.28 0.81 -8.39
N GLY A 228 -23.98 -0.31 -8.21
CA GLY A 228 -24.39 -0.84 -6.92
C GLY A 228 -24.04 -2.31 -6.86
N LEU A 229 -23.27 -2.71 -5.85
CA LEU A 229 -22.89 -4.09 -5.58
C LEU A 229 -23.38 -4.44 -4.18
N THR A 230 -24.08 -5.56 -4.02
CA THR A 230 -24.49 -6.03 -2.70
C THR A 230 -24.34 -7.53 -2.60
N ARG A 231 -23.83 -8.01 -1.46
CA ARG A 231 -23.83 -9.42 -1.15
C ARG A 231 -25.26 -9.91 -0.88
N THR A 232 -25.54 -11.16 -1.22
CA THR A 232 -26.79 -11.85 -0.86
C THR A 232 -26.71 -12.49 0.53
N THR A 233 -25.50 -12.71 1.03
CA THR A 233 -25.23 -13.23 2.37
C THR A 233 -24.32 -12.28 3.15
N PRO A 234 -24.51 -12.15 4.48
CA PRO A 234 -23.62 -11.34 5.32
C PRO A 234 -22.16 -11.85 5.26
N PRO A 235 -21.16 -10.96 5.24
CA PRO A 235 -19.76 -11.34 5.32
C PRO A 235 -19.40 -11.89 6.70
N ASP A 236 -18.30 -12.64 6.78
CA ASP A 236 -17.82 -13.35 7.98
C ASP A 236 -17.06 -12.45 8.98
N GLY A 237 -17.11 -11.13 8.77
CA GLY A 237 -16.51 -10.14 9.67
C GLY A 237 -15.04 -9.81 9.38
N LYS A 238 -14.43 -10.46 8.39
CA LYS A 238 -13.01 -10.25 8.03
C LYS A 238 -12.76 -8.91 7.35
N ILE A 239 -11.48 -8.52 7.37
CA ILE A 239 -10.94 -7.44 6.54
C ILE A 239 -10.63 -8.03 5.18
N GLU A 240 -11.13 -7.39 4.13
CA GLU A 240 -11.02 -7.87 2.75
C GLU A 240 -10.39 -6.77 1.88
N SER A 241 -9.60 -7.20 0.89
CA SER A 241 -8.98 -6.35 -0.14
C SER A 241 -9.10 -7.06 -1.49
N GLY A 242 -9.28 -6.30 -2.57
CA GLY A 242 -9.36 -6.85 -3.92
C GLY A 242 -10.18 -6.00 -4.90
N LYS A 243 -10.38 -6.55 -6.11
CA LYS A 243 -11.10 -5.87 -7.19
C LYS A 243 -12.59 -5.99 -6.94
N VAL A 244 -13.29 -4.86 -6.84
CA VAL A 244 -14.74 -4.83 -6.66
C VAL A 244 -15.48 -4.87 -8.00
N ALA A 245 -14.95 -4.22 -9.03
CA ALA A 245 -15.54 -4.21 -10.36
C ALA A 245 -14.48 -3.96 -11.43
N ILE A 246 -14.73 -4.42 -12.65
CA ILE A 246 -13.92 -4.14 -13.84
C ILE A 246 -14.83 -3.47 -14.85
N ILE A 247 -14.45 -2.28 -15.32
CA ILE A 247 -15.24 -1.53 -16.30
C ILE A 247 -14.48 -1.53 -17.62
N SER A 248 -15.17 -1.95 -18.69
CA SER A 248 -14.65 -1.92 -20.05
C SER A 248 -15.16 -0.67 -20.78
N PHE A 249 -14.25 0.05 -21.42
CA PHE A 249 -14.50 1.30 -22.15
C PHE A 249 -14.07 1.19 -23.60
N HIS A 250 -14.90 1.74 -24.49
CA HIS A 250 -14.60 1.94 -25.89
C HIS A 250 -14.13 3.38 -26.11
N THR A 251 -13.03 3.56 -26.86
CA THR A 251 -12.53 4.89 -27.23
C THR A 251 -13.21 5.40 -28.50
N LYS A 252 -13.58 6.69 -28.51
CA LYS A 252 -14.37 7.30 -29.59
C LYS A 252 -13.65 8.42 -30.32
N GLN A 253 -12.85 9.20 -29.59
CA GLN A 253 -12.19 10.38 -30.13
C GLN A 253 -10.90 10.66 -29.35
N THR A 254 -9.93 11.25 -30.05
CA THR A 254 -8.68 11.71 -29.47
C THR A 254 -8.89 12.77 -28.39
N GLY A 255 -8.05 12.73 -27.36
CA GLY A 255 -8.14 13.65 -26.23
C GLY A 255 -7.56 13.06 -24.95
N ILE A 256 -7.77 13.77 -23.84
CA ILE A 256 -7.38 13.30 -22.50
C ILE A 256 -8.64 12.85 -21.77
N ALA A 257 -8.70 11.57 -21.41
CA ALA A 257 -9.82 11.01 -20.68
C ALA A 257 -9.52 10.96 -19.19
N LYS A 258 -10.21 11.81 -18.42
CA LYS A 258 -10.14 11.83 -16.95
C LYS A 258 -11.34 11.13 -16.33
N ILE A 259 -11.09 10.02 -15.64
CA ILE A 259 -12.09 9.19 -14.98
C ILE A 259 -11.95 9.36 -13.48
N ARG A 260 -13.05 9.52 -12.74
CA ARG A 260 -13.01 9.73 -11.29
C ARG A 260 -14.23 9.16 -10.60
N VAL A 261 -14.05 8.71 -9.35
CA VAL A 261 -15.17 8.45 -8.45
C VAL A 261 -15.71 9.78 -7.93
N LEU A 262 -17.02 9.98 -8.03
CA LEU A 262 -17.68 11.17 -7.51
C LEU A 262 -17.94 11.01 -6.02
N ASN A 263 -17.45 11.96 -5.22
CA ASN A 263 -17.93 12.11 -3.86
C ASN A 263 -19.36 12.67 -3.93
N ASN A 264 -20.34 11.81 -3.71
CA ASN A 264 -21.74 12.18 -3.76
C ASN A 264 -22.54 11.43 -2.67
N PRO A 265 -23.77 11.86 -2.38
CA PRO A 265 -24.61 11.21 -1.36
C PRO A 265 -24.99 9.76 -1.70
N ARG A 266 -24.73 9.32 -2.93
CA ARG A 266 -25.01 7.95 -3.39
C ARG A 266 -23.82 7.02 -3.16
N LEU A 267 -22.65 7.54 -2.79
CA LEU A 267 -21.56 6.72 -2.32
C LEU A 267 -21.95 6.14 -0.95
N ALA A 268 -22.03 4.81 -0.89
CA ALA A 268 -22.26 4.11 0.36
C ALA A 268 -21.40 2.86 0.39
N ILE A 269 -20.72 2.66 1.51
CA ILE A 269 -20.02 1.41 1.83
C ILE A 269 -20.57 0.93 3.16
N GLN A 270 -21.33 -0.16 3.13
CA GLN A 270 -22.22 -0.56 4.22
C GLN A 270 -21.99 -1.99 4.68
N LYS A 271 -22.26 -2.22 5.97
CA LYS A 271 -22.40 -3.52 6.62
C LYS A 271 -23.80 -4.09 6.37
N SER A 272 -24.01 -5.37 6.69
CA SER A 272 -25.30 -6.07 6.51
C SER A 272 -26.47 -5.48 7.30
N ASN A 273 -26.17 -4.72 8.36
CA ASN A 273 -27.16 -4.00 9.17
C ASN A 273 -27.50 -2.59 8.61
N GLY A 274 -26.97 -2.22 7.44
CA GLY A 274 -27.18 -0.92 6.79
C GLY A 274 -26.34 0.23 7.36
N GLN A 275 -25.54 0.00 8.39
CA GLN A 275 -24.59 1.00 8.90
C GLN A 275 -23.39 1.11 7.96
N GLN A 276 -22.75 2.29 7.94
CA GLN A 276 -21.48 2.46 7.24
C GLN A 276 -20.39 1.57 7.84
N ILE A 277 -19.40 1.22 7.03
CA ILE A 277 -18.19 0.57 7.53
C ILE A 277 -17.42 1.51 8.48
N GLU A 278 -16.59 0.91 9.35
CA GLU A 278 -15.65 1.67 10.18
C GLU A 278 -14.72 2.50 9.27
N ASN A 279 -14.37 3.72 9.71
CA ASN A 279 -13.48 4.65 8.99
C ASN A 279 -13.96 5.04 7.58
N PHE A 280 -15.28 5.06 7.36
CA PHE A 280 -15.85 5.53 6.09
C PHE A 280 -15.49 7.00 5.77
N ASP A 281 -15.45 7.87 6.78
CA ASP A 281 -15.08 9.27 6.57
C ASP A 281 -13.64 9.38 6.02
N ASP A 282 -12.71 8.55 6.51
CA ASP A 282 -11.34 8.50 6.00
C ASP A 282 -11.31 8.02 4.55
N LEU A 283 -12.11 7.01 4.19
CA LEU A 283 -12.26 6.61 2.79
C LEU A 283 -12.73 7.78 1.90
N THR A 284 -13.69 8.59 2.36
CA THR A 284 -14.13 9.74 1.56
C THR A 284 -13.01 10.76 1.32
N SER A 285 -12.05 10.82 2.24
CA SER A 285 -10.82 11.59 2.06
C SER A 285 -9.89 10.97 1.02
N TYR A 286 -9.96 9.67 0.70
CA TYR A 286 -9.15 9.05 -0.37
C TYR A 286 -9.83 9.08 -1.75
N LEU A 287 -11.14 9.28 -1.83
CA LEU A 287 -11.87 9.28 -3.11
C LEU A 287 -11.38 10.33 -4.11
N HIS A 288 -10.91 11.49 -3.64
CA HIS A 288 -10.37 12.51 -4.53
C HIS A 288 -9.10 12.05 -5.25
N ARG A 289 -8.42 11.02 -4.70
CA ARG A 289 -7.23 10.37 -5.26
C ARG A 289 -7.61 9.21 -6.19
N ALA A 290 -8.81 8.65 -6.08
CA ALA A 290 -9.39 7.66 -6.99
C ALA A 290 -9.78 8.29 -8.34
N GLN A 291 -8.76 8.76 -9.07
CA GLN A 291 -8.87 9.32 -10.40
C GLN A 291 -7.83 8.68 -11.31
N ALA A 292 -8.19 8.54 -12.57
CA ALA A 292 -7.37 8.01 -13.63
C ALA A 292 -7.36 9.02 -14.78
N GLU A 293 -6.21 9.16 -15.43
CA GLU A 293 -6.05 9.99 -16.61
C GLU A 293 -5.29 9.18 -17.66
N LEU A 294 -5.80 9.16 -18.89
CA LEU A 294 -5.16 8.49 -20.02
C LEU A 294 -5.27 9.34 -21.30
N GLU A 295 -4.28 9.18 -22.18
CA GLU A 295 -4.26 9.82 -23.49
C GLU A 295 -4.94 8.92 -24.56
N ILE A 296 -5.79 9.50 -25.39
CA ILE A 296 -6.39 8.82 -26.55
C ILE A 296 -5.84 9.42 -27.83
N ARG A 297 -5.23 8.59 -28.69
CA ARG A 297 -4.50 8.99 -29.90
C ARG A 297 -5.20 8.63 -31.20
#